data_AF-A0A3M2STC9-F1
#
_entry.id   AF-A0A3M2STC9-F1
#
_cell.length_a   1.000
_cell.length_b   1.000
_cell.length_c   1.000
_cell.angle_alpha   90.00
_cell.angle_beta   90.00
_cell.angle_gamma   90.00
#
_symmetry.space_group_name_H-M   'P 1'
#
loop_
_entity.id
_entity.type
_entity.pdbx_description
1 polymer ?
#
loop_
_entity_poly.entity_id
_entity_poly.type
_entity_poly.pdbx_seq_one_letter_code
_entity_poly.pdbx_strand_id
1 'polypeptide(L)'
;MAERLNGGSNPAASPKGLTVDEMLERYPKEDVEHAIYSRDYVGDRKRLIEKYQHIIARGFNVEIATKALDELLEHTPSEPPIDPDEPADLDPDVLWRIKVLKYMYRNCPVVRPANILELDFASVDPETVVNRDAILNAYRRGDLKVVSGQMSVWFAGNLVIGPVPESEFSLDDLVANVPEWRKKYGPGRVWEERPCRRYRQRKCQGILPAADDNWTHLFSVRARLIGQSEFISIDNILDDTGSDFLELFSRDDCIDLGLTLDYEHWDEDVELEISSHDKIKRPSILIDVQLVLNGASFGPVFCVRATITPGKGEGRERCSGMGLRRHLFTATSPYGDGDLHLSDMKTGVTAPLRAKPK
;
A
#
# COMPACT_ATOMS: atom_id res chain seq x y z
N MET A 1 42.60 -38.08 -43.09
CA MET A 1 41.70 -36.92 -43.28
C MET A 1 40.43 -37.18 -42.47
N ALA A 2 40.35 -36.59 -41.28
CA ALA A 2 39.09 -36.39 -40.55
C ALA A 2 39.40 -35.48 -39.35
N GLU A 3 39.23 -34.17 -39.53
CA GLU A 3 39.24 -33.18 -38.46
C GLU A 3 38.00 -33.38 -37.59
N ARG A 4 38.18 -33.54 -36.27
CA ARG A 4 37.11 -33.43 -35.28
C ARG A 4 37.13 -32.02 -34.72
N LEU A 5 36.15 -31.23 -35.11
CA LEU A 5 35.84 -29.93 -34.51
C LEU A 5 35.16 -30.15 -33.15
N ASN A 6 35.88 -29.86 -32.07
CA ASN A 6 35.31 -29.69 -30.73
C ASN A 6 34.59 -28.34 -30.68
N GLY A 7 33.28 -28.36 -30.88
CA GLY A 7 32.39 -27.23 -30.55
C GLY A 7 32.10 -27.23 -29.06
N GLY A 8 32.91 -26.50 -28.29
CA GLY A 8 32.56 -26.14 -26.91
C GLY A 8 31.36 -25.21 -26.92
N SER A 9 30.22 -25.71 -26.42
CA SER A 9 29.06 -24.88 -26.12
C SER A 9 29.42 -23.91 -24.99
N ASN A 10 29.54 -22.63 -25.31
CA ASN A 10 29.59 -21.58 -24.29
C ASN A 10 28.32 -21.67 -23.43
N PRO A 11 28.42 -21.60 -22.09
CA PRO A 11 27.25 -21.54 -21.23
C PRO A 11 26.46 -20.29 -21.59
N ALA A 12 25.16 -20.48 -21.86
CA ALA A 12 24.23 -19.39 -22.13
C ALA A 12 24.33 -18.37 -21.00
N ALA A 13 24.69 -17.13 -21.33
CA ALA A 13 24.69 -16.03 -20.39
C ALA A 13 23.28 -15.92 -19.78
N SER A 14 23.19 -15.98 -18.45
CA SER A 14 21.94 -15.74 -17.73
C SER A 14 21.31 -14.44 -18.24
N PRO A 15 19.97 -14.40 -18.46
CA PRO A 15 19.30 -13.19 -18.92
C PRO A 15 19.69 -12.04 -18.00
N LYS A 16 20.33 -11.01 -18.56
CA LYS A 16 20.74 -9.83 -17.79
C LYS A 16 19.47 -9.14 -17.31
N GLY A 17 19.28 -9.06 -16.00
CA GLY A 17 18.23 -8.24 -15.41
C GLY A 17 18.38 -6.77 -15.84
N LEU A 18 17.29 -6.01 -15.81
CA LEU A 18 17.29 -4.59 -16.15
C LEU A 18 17.71 -3.75 -14.94
N THR A 19 18.50 -2.72 -15.17
CA THR A 19 18.79 -1.68 -14.18
C THR A 19 17.57 -0.78 -13.96
N VAL A 20 17.59 0.05 -12.91
CA VAL A 20 16.52 1.02 -12.64
C VAL A 20 16.29 1.96 -13.83
N ASP A 21 17.36 2.47 -14.46
CA ASP A 21 17.20 3.40 -15.60
C ASP A 21 16.57 2.72 -16.81
N GLU A 22 17.04 1.51 -17.14
CA GLU A 22 16.48 0.71 -18.23
C GLU A 22 15.01 0.36 -17.98
N MET A 23 14.64 0.11 -16.71
CA MET A 23 13.24 -0.12 -16.34
C MET A 23 12.39 1.15 -16.46
N LEU A 24 12.89 2.31 -16.01
CA LEU A 24 12.17 3.58 -16.11
C LEU A 24 12.00 4.07 -17.56
N GLU A 25 12.90 3.66 -18.46
CA GLU A 25 12.74 3.93 -19.90
C GLU A 25 11.65 3.03 -20.53
N ARG A 26 11.47 1.81 -20.01
CA ARG A 26 10.60 0.80 -20.59
C ARG A 26 9.19 0.75 -19.98
N TYR A 27 9.06 1.00 -18.69
CA TYR A 27 7.85 0.79 -17.92
C TYR A 27 7.40 2.09 -17.24
N PRO A 28 6.09 2.24 -16.95
CA PRO A 28 5.60 3.37 -16.16
C PRO A 28 6.32 3.45 -14.81
N LYS A 29 6.61 4.68 -14.36
CA LYS A 29 7.34 4.93 -13.11
C LYS A 29 6.70 4.22 -11.91
N GLU A 30 5.37 4.25 -11.82
CA GLU A 30 4.60 3.64 -10.73
C GLU A 30 4.82 2.12 -10.64
N ASP A 31 4.90 1.43 -11.79
CA ASP A 31 5.14 -0.01 -11.86
C ASP A 31 6.58 -0.38 -11.49
N VAL A 32 7.55 0.45 -11.90
CA VAL A 32 8.96 0.30 -11.50
C VAL A 32 9.11 0.53 -10.00
N GLU A 33 8.44 1.54 -9.45
CA GLU A 33 8.41 1.82 -8.03
C GLU A 33 7.77 0.68 -7.23
N HIS A 34 6.67 0.12 -7.72
CA HIS A 34 6.07 -1.06 -7.10
C HIS A 34 7.05 -2.26 -7.08
N ALA A 35 7.80 -2.48 -8.16
CA ALA A 35 8.82 -3.52 -8.24
C ALA A 35 10.02 -3.28 -7.31
N ILE A 36 10.36 -2.02 -7.02
CA ILE A 36 11.44 -1.65 -6.08
C ILE A 36 10.96 -1.77 -4.63
N TYR A 37 9.78 -1.24 -4.32
CA TYR A 37 9.30 -1.10 -2.95
C TYR A 37 8.63 -2.38 -2.41
N SER A 38 8.11 -3.28 -3.23
CA SER A 38 7.57 -4.55 -2.75
C SER A 38 8.68 -5.56 -2.44
N ARG A 39 8.67 -6.07 -1.20
CA ARG A 39 9.62 -7.09 -0.72
C ARG A 39 9.43 -8.43 -1.43
N ASP A 40 8.18 -8.83 -1.69
CA ASP A 40 7.83 -10.08 -2.41
C ASP A 40 7.20 -9.77 -3.78
N TYR A 41 7.76 -8.80 -4.51
CA TYR A 41 7.22 -8.37 -5.79
C TYR A 41 6.95 -9.53 -6.77
N VAL A 42 7.92 -10.45 -6.90
CA VAL A 42 7.80 -11.58 -7.83
C VAL A 42 6.68 -12.53 -7.39
N GLY A 43 6.55 -12.79 -6.09
CA GLY A 43 5.47 -13.60 -5.54
C GLY A 43 4.10 -12.93 -5.71
N ASP A 44 3.98 -11.64 -5.42
CA ASP A 44 2.77 -10.84 -5.61
C ASP A 44 2.32 -10.84 -7.07
N ARG A 45 3.23 -10.53 -8.00
CA ARG A 45 2.97 -10.51 -9.43
C ARG A 45 2.52 -11.88 -9.94
N LYS A 46 3.18 -12.96 -9.50
CA LYS A 46 2.81 -14.33 -9.87
C LYS A 46 1.40 -14.68 -9.39
N ARG A 47 1.04 -14.35 -8.14
CA ARG A 47 -0.32 -14.56 -7.60
C ARG A 47 -1.37 -13.83 -8.43
N LEU A 48 -1.07 -12.60 -8.87
CA LEU A 48 -1.99 -11.82 -9.69
C LEU A 48 -2.19 -12.42 -11.09
N ILE A 49 -1.12 -12.90 -11.72
CA ILE A 49 -1.19 -13.65 -12.99
C ILE A 49 -2.04 -14.92 -12.83
N GLU A 50 -1.77 -15.72 -11.80
CA GLU A 50 -2.54 -16.95 -11.51
C GLU A 50 -4.02 -16.64 -11.28
N LYS A 51 -4.34 -15.53 -10.61
CA LYS A 51 -5.72 -15.07 -10.41
C LYS A 51 -6.41 -14.78 -11.75
N TYR A 52 -5.79 -14.01 -12.65
CA TYR A 52 -6.39 -13.73 -13.95
C TYR A 52 -6.53 -14.99 -14.82
N GLN A 53 -5.52 -15.85 -14.84
CA GLN A 53 -5.58 -17.13 -15.55
C GLN A 53 -6.72 -18.01 -15.02
N HIS A 54 -6.93 -18.03 -13.70
CA HIS A 54 -8.04 -18.75 -13.08
C HIS A 54 -9.41 -18.20 -13.50
N ILE A 55 -9.58 -16.88 -13.53
CA ILE A 55 -10.81 -16.20 -13.98
C ILE A 55 -11.10 -16.57 -15.44
N ILE A 56 -10.08 -16.49 -16.32
CA ILE A 56 -10.15 -16.87 -17.74
C ILE A 56 -10.56 -18.33 -17.90
N ALA A 57 -9.89 -19.25 -17.18
CA ALA A 57 -10.15 -20.69 -17.28
C ALA A 57 -11.57 -21.09 -16.84
N ARG A 58 -12.15 -20.33 -15.90
CA ARG A 58 -13.53 -20.55 -15.45
C ARG A 58 -14.59 -19.92 -16.38
N GLY A 59 -14.18 -19.18 -17.40
CA GLY A 59 -15.10 -18.54 -18.34
C GLY A 59 -15.76 -17.26 -17.82
N PHE A 60 -15.30 -16.72 -16.69
CA PHE A 60 -15.83 -15.47 -16.13
C PHE A 60 -15.09 -14.29 -16.76
N ASN A 61 -15.84 -13.32 -17.31
CA ASN A 61 -15.29 -12.05 -17.82
C ASN A 61 -14.01 -12.20 -18.66
N VAL A 62 -13.96 -13.24 -19.52
CA VAL A 62 -12.75 -13.69 -20.20
C VAL A 62 -12.05 -12.55 -20.94
N GLU A 63 -12.80 -11.71 -21.66
CA GLU A 63 -12.24 -10.57 -22.39
C GLU A 63 -11.56 -9.55 -21.47
N ILE A 64 -12.19 -9.20 -20.35
CA ILE A 64 -11.64 -8.24 -19.37
C ILE A 64 -10.42 -8.83 -18.67
N ALA A 65 -10.51 -10.07 -18.19
CA ALA A 65 -9.41 -10.72 -17.49
C ALA A 65 -8.21 -10.98 -18.41
N THR A 66 -8.46 -11.28 -19.70
CA THR A 66 -7.39 -11.40 -20.71
C THR A 66 -6.72 -10.05 -20.93
N LYS A 67 -7.50 -8.99 -21.12
CA LYS A 67 -6.96 -7.62 -21.28
C LYS A 67 -6.14 -7.18 -20.06
N ALA A 68 -6.64 -7.39 -18.84
CA ALA A 68 -5.92 -7.04 -17.62
C ALA A 68 -4.64 -7.86 -17.44
N LEU A 69 -4.65 -9.14 -17.82
CA LEU A 69 -3.45 -9.97 -17.83
C LEU A 69 -2.44 -9.48 -18.87
N ASP A 70 -2.88 -9.12 -20.07
CA ASP A 70 -2.02 -8.59 -21.13
C ASP A 70 -1.39 -7.26 -20.69
N GLU A 71 -2.18 -6.33 -20.16
CA GLU A 71 -1.71 -5.06 -19.61
C GLU A 71 -0.70 -5.27 -18.46
N LEU A 72 -0.97 -6.20 -17.54
CA LEU A 72 -0.04 -6.55 -16.47
C LEU A 72 1.28 -7.08 -17.03
N LEU A 73 1.24 -7.95 -18.04
CA LEU A 73 2.43 -8.54 -18.65
C LEU A 73 3.24 -7.53 -19.48
N GLU A 74 2.56 -6.58 -20.12
CA GLU A 74 3.17 -5.55 -20.97
C GLU A 74 3.78 -4.41 -20.14
N HIS A 75 3.06 -3.92 -19.13
CA HIS A 75 3.42 -2.69 -18.41
C HIS A 75 4.19 -2.91 -17.11
N THR A 76 4.22 -4.13 -16.57
CA THR A 76 4.98 -4.40 -15.34
C THR A 76 6.24 -5.20 -15.59
N PRO A 77 7.38 -4.85 -14.94
CA PRO A 77 8.59 -5.63 -15.06
C PRO A 77 8.39 -7.05 -14.49
N SER A 78 9.05 -8.06 -15.05
CA SER A 78 8.90 -9.44 -14.56
C SER A 78 9.62 -9.69 -13.24
N GLU A 79 10.67 -8.91 -12.98
CA GLU A 79 11.57 -9.01 -11.83
C GLU A 79 11.89 -7.59 -11.34
N PRO A 80 12.33 -7.41 -10.08
CA PRO A 80 12.81 -6.13 -9.60
C PRO A 80 14.12 -5.74 -10.33
N PRO A 81 14.46 -4.43 -10.37
CA PRO A 81 15.70 -4.00 -11.01
C PRO A 81 16.92 -4.57 -10.31
N ILE A 82 17.95 -4.83 -11.12
CA ILE A 82 19.27 -5.22 -10.63
C ILE A 82 20.11 -3.98 -10.34
N ASP A 83 20.98 -4.10 -9.34
CA ASP A 83 22.00 -3.11 -9.03
C ASP A 83 23.37 -3.74 -9.26
N PRO A 84 24.08 -3.38 -10.35
CA PRO A 84 25.33 -4.02 -10.70
C PRO A 84 26.47 -3.73 -9.72
N ASP A 85 26.32 -2.70 -8.87
CA ASP A 85 27.31 -2.31 -7.88
C ASP A 85 27.19 -3.10 -6.57
N GLU A 86 26.10 -3.85 -6.37
CA GLU A 86 25.87 -4.62 -5.15
C GLU A 86 26.36 -6.08 -5.28
N PRO A 87 26.98 -6.64 -4.22
CA PRO A 87 27.39 -8.04 -4.22
C PRO A 87 26.21 -9.00 -4.39
N ALA A 88 26.33 -9.95 -5.32
CA ALA A 88 25.27 -10.90 -5.65
C ALA A 88 25.00 -11.95 -4.54
N ASP A 89 25.91 -12.07 -3.56
CA ASP A 89 25.84 -13.03 -2.45
C ASP A 89 25.14 -12.47 -1.20
N LEU A 90 24.69 -11.21 -1.23
CA LEU A 90 23.88 -10.64 -0.15
C LEU A 90 22.52 -11.34 -0.03
N ASP A 91 22.01 -11.37 1.20
CA ASP A 91 20.66 -11.87 1.48
C ASP A 91 19.61 -11.12 0.61
N PRO A 92 18.64 -11.83 -0.01
CA PRO A 92 17.67 -11.19 -0.91
C PRO A 92 16.89 -10.03 -0.27
N ASP A 93 16.56 -10.11 1.02
CA ASP A 93 15.86 -9.04 1.72
C ASP A 93 16.78 -7.83 1.94
N VAL A 94 18.07 -8.08 2.19
CA VAL A 94 19.09 -7.03 2.29
C VAL A 94 19.28 -6.34 0.93
N LEU A 95 19.37 -7.09 -0.16
CA LEU A 95 19.44 -6.54 -1.52
C LEU A 95 18.20 -5.70 -1.85
N TRP A 96 17.01 -6.19 -1.50
CA TRP A 96 15.78 -5.42 -1.62
C TRP A 96 15.86 -4.09 -0.86
N ARG A 97 16.26 -4.12 0.41
CA ARG A 97 16.32 -2.89 1.23
C ARG A 97 17.35 -1.90 0.74
N ILE A 98 18.53 -2.36 0.29
CA ILE A 98 19.55 -1.50 -0.33
C ILE A 98 18.98 -0.79 -1.56
N LYS A 99 18.27 -1.51 -2.43
CA LYS A 99 17.62 -0.92 -3.61
C LYS A 99 16.62 0.17 -3.24
N VAL A 100 15.77 -0.09 -2.25
CA VAL A 100 14.82 0.91 -1.72
C VAL A 100 15.54 2.17 -1.22
N LEU A 101 16.60 2.01 -0.42
CA LEU A 101 17.35 3.13 0.16
C LEU A 101 18.09 3.97 -0.91
N LYS A 102 18.63 3.32 -1.94
CA LYS A 102 19.26 4.02 -3.08
C LYS A 102 18.23 4.77 -3.91
N TYR A 103 17.06 4.16 -4.17
CA TYR A 103 16.04 4.72 -5.03
C TYR A 103 15.31 5.92 -4.38
N MET A 104 15.03 5.86 -3.08
CA MET A 104 14.27 6.87 -2.31
C MET A 104 14.73 8.32 -2.53
N TYR A 105 16.02 8.53 -2.81
CA TYR A 105 16.59 9.87 -3.03
C TYR A 105 17.34 10.01 -4.35
N ARG A 106 17.11 9.10 -5.31
CA ARG A 106 17.86 9.02 -6.57
C ARG A 106 17.89 10.35 -7.33
N ASN A 107 16.77 11.07 -7.33
CA ASN A 107 16.57 12.29 -8.11
C ASN A 107 16.43 13.55 -7.24
N CYS A 108 16.72 13.45 -5.94
CA CYS A 108 16.56 14.57 -5.03
C CYS A 108 17.88 15.34 -4.88
N PRO A 109 17.94 16.65 -5.20
CA PRO A 109 19.14 17.44 -4.99
C PRO A 109 19.55 17.48 -3.51
N VAL A 110 20.84 17.35 -3.25
CA VAL A 110 21.40 17.49 -1.89
C VAL A 110 21.59 18.96 -1.58
N VAL A 111 20.73 19.52 -0.73
CA VAL A 111 20.73 20.94 -0.38
C VAL A 111 20.79 21.06 1.14
N ARG A 112 21.73 21.87 1.64
CA ARG A 112 21.77 22.21 3.08
C ARG A 112 20.75 23.33 3.32
N PRO A 113 19.64 23.07 4.02
CA PRO A 113 18.66 24.11 4.30
C PRO A 113 19.22 25.11 5.32
N ALA A 114 18.90 26.40 5.17
CA ALA A 114 19.33 27.40 6.15
C ALA A 114 18.51 27.30 7.47
N ASN A 115 17.27 26.82 7.39
CA ASN A 115 16.45 26.43 8.53
C ASN A 115 15.51 25.27 8.18
N ILE A 116 14.91 24.62 9.19
CA ILE A 116 14.07 23.43 8.99
C ILE A 116 12.77 23.71 8.19
N LEU A 117 12.32 24.96 8.14
CA LEU A 117 11.12 25.38 7.41
C LEU A 117 11.39 25.62 5.91
N GLU A 118 12.67 25.67 5.51
CA GLU A 118 13.10 25.86 4.12
C GLU A 118 13.49 24.55 3.42
N LEU A 119 13.23 23.39 4.04
CA LEU A 119 13.32 22.12 3.34
C LEU A 119 12.21 22.06 2.28
N ASP A 120 12.59 22.26 1.02
CA ASP A 120 11.78 21.80 -0.10
C ASP A 120 11.69 20.27 -0.04
N PHE A 121 10.46 19.74 -0.08
CA PHE A 121 10.16 18.30 -0.09
C PHE A 121 10.89 17.55 -1.21
N ALA A 122 11.34 18.25 -2.26
CA ALA A 122 12.12 17.66 -3.34
C ALA A 122 13.61 17.46 -3.01
N SER A 123 14.14 18.02 -1.91
CA SER A 123 15.58 18.04 -1.59
C SER A 123 15.96 17.15 -0.41
N VAL A 124 17.24 16.76 -0.31
CA VAL A 124 17.78 15.94 0.78
C VAL A 124 18.85 16.72 1.55
N ASP A 125 18.72 16.73 2.88
CA ASP A 125 19.75 17.27 3.76
C ASP A 125 21.04 16.42 3.67
N PRO A 126 22.24 17.01 3.51
CA PRO A 126 23.51 16.28 3.55
C PRO A 126 23.66 15.33 4.76
N GLU A 127 23.11 15.68 5.92
CA GLU A 127 23.18 14.84 7.14
C GLU A 127 22.36 13.55 6.98
N THR A 128 21.29 13.59 6.19
CA THR A 128 20.48 12.42 5.82
C THR A 128 21.27 11.46 4.94
N VAL A 129 22.06 11.99 4.00
CA VAL A 129 22.93 11.20 3.11
C VAL A 129 23.98 10.44 3.92
N VAL A 130 24.58 11.07 4.94
CA VAL A 130 25.57 10.42 5.82
C VAL A 130 24.98 9.20 6.53
N ASN A 131 23.78 9.31 7.08
CA ASN A 131 23.11 8.16 7.71
C ASN A 131 22.77 7.07 6.70
N ARG A 132 22.20 7.44 5.54
CA ARG A 132 21.87 6.49 4.47
C ARG A 132 23.09 5.68 4.05
N ASP A 133 24.21 6.34 3.79
CA ASP A 133 25.44 5.67 3.33
C ASP A 133 26.03 4.76 4.42
N ALA A 134 25.94 5.16 5.69
CA ALA A 134 26.34 4.31 6.80
C ALA A 134 25.46 3.05 6.93
N ILE A 135 24.14 3.19 6.76
CA ILE A 135 23.19 2.08 6.77
C ILE A 135 23.45 1.11 5.61
N LEU A 136 23.63 1.64 4.39
CA LEU A 136 23.98 0.83 3.22
C LEU A 136 25.25 0.01 3.46
N ASN A 137 26.28 0.64 4.04
CA ASN A 137 27.52 -0.06 4.37
C ASN A 137 27.33 -1.11 5.48
N ALA A 138 26.50 -0.85 6.48
CA ALA A 138 26.20 -1.83 7.52
C ALA A 138 25.48 -3.07 6.96
N TYR A 139 24.55 -2.89 6.03
CA TYR A 139 23.92 -3.99 5.30
C TYR A 139 24.93 -4.79 4.47
N ARG A 140 25.77 -4.11 3.68
CA ARG A 140 26.80 -4.76 2.84
C ARG A 140 27.81 -5.58 3.65
N ARG A 141 28.14 -5.13 4.87
CA ARG A 141 29.05 -5.86 5.77
C ARG A 141 28.36 -6.97 6.58
N GLY A 142 27.03 -7.05 6.53
CA GLY A 142 26.25 -7.97 7.35
C GLY A 142 26.11 -7.56 8.82
N ASP A 143 26.52 -6.33 9.18
CA ASP A 143 26.35 -5.75 10.51
C ASP A 143 24.87 -5.47 10.82
N LEU A 144 24.08 -5.22 9.76
CA LEU A 144 22.64 -4.98 9.82
C LEU A 144 21.91 -6.04 8.99
N LYS A 145 20.79 -6.54 9.51
CA LYS A 145 19.91 -7.53 8.83
C LYS A 145 18.50 -6.97 8.69
N VAL A 146 17.80 -7.40 7.66
CA VAL A 146 16.38 -7.08 7.50
C VAL A 146 15.55 -8.04 8.36
N VAL A 147 15.01 -7.52 9.47
CA VAL A 147 14.16 -8.30 10.38
C VAL A 147 12.83 -7.59 10.57
N SER A 148 11.72 -8.31 10.32
CA SER A 148 10.38 -7.73 10.40
C SER A 148 10.02 -7.26 11.81
N GLY A 149 9.56 -6.01 11.94
CA GLY A 149 9.18 -5.42 13.23
C GLY A 149 10.35 -5.05 14.13
N GLN A 150 11.58 -5.05 13.60
CA GLN A 150 12.73 -4.41 14.24
C GLN A 150 13.06 -3.09 13.57
N MET A 151 13.71 -2.21 14.33
CA MET A 151 14.23 -0.94 13.83
C MET A 151 15.61 -0.64 14.41
N SER A 152 16.32 0.26 13.75
CA SER A 152 17.55 0.86 14.26
C SER A 152 17.49 2.38 14.11
N VAL A 153 18.21 3.10 14.96
CA VAL A 153 18.33 4.56 14.92
C VAL A 153 19.78 4.92 14.65
N TRP A 154 19.96 5.80 13.68
CA TRP A 154 21.26 6.27 13.22
C TRP A 154 21.37 7.77 13.43
N PHE A 155 22.55 8.23 13.81
CA PHE A 155 22.86 9.64 13.99
C PHE A 155 24.28 9.96 13.52
N ALA A 156 24.40 10.90 12.58
CA ALA A 156 25.68 11.29 11.97
C ALA A 156 26.50 10.08 11.48
N GLY A 157 25.84 9.08 10.87
CA GLY A 157 26.45 7.87 10.35
C GLY A 157 26.76 6.79 11.40
N ASN A 158 26.33 6.97 12.66
CA ASN A 158 26.56 6.02 13.74
C ASN A 158 25.25 5.35 14.16
N LEU A 159 25.28 4.03 14.34
CA LEU A 159 24.19 3.29 14.97
C LEU A 159 24.14 3.65 16.47
N VAL A 160 23.06 4.33 16.88
CA VAL A 160 22.89 4.81 18.26
C VAL A 160 21.86 4.02 19.06
N ILE A 161 20.89 3.39 18.39
CA ILE A 161 19.93 2.46 19.00
C ILE A 161 19.70 1.29 18.04
N GLY A 162 19.61 0.07 18.56
CA GLY A 162 19.16 -1.09 17.80
C GLY A 162 20.28 -1.94 17.19
N PRO A 163 19.92 -2.97 16.40
CA PRO A 163 18.55 -3.37 16.05
C PRO A 163 17.73 -3.83 17.27
N VAL A 164 16.53 -3.27 17.47
CA VAL A 164 15.61 -3.61 18.56
C VAL A 164 14.18 -3.77 18.03
N PRO A 165 13.30 -4.53 18.72
CA PRO A 165 11.88 -4.57 18.38
C PRO A 165 11.24 -3.17 18.39
N GLU A 166 10.41 -2.84 17.40
CA GLU A 166 9.71 -1.55 17.32
C GLU A 166 8.84 -1.27 18.57
N SER A 167 8.38 -2.30 19.27
CA SER A 167 7.59 -2.16 20.51
C SER A 167 8.40 -1.68 21.70
N GLU A 168 9.72 -1.83 21.67
CA GLU A 168 10.64 -1.39 22.72
C GLU A 168 11.16 0.03 22.44
N PHE A 169 10.81 0.61 21.30
CA PHE A 169 11.25 1.95 20.91
C PHE A 169 10.36 3.04 21.52
N SER A 170 10.99 4.02 22.16
CA SER A 170 10.37 5.20 22.74
C SER A 170 10.86 6.47 22.03
N LEU A 171 9.92 7.25 21.50
CA LEU A 171 10.24 8.53 20.87
C LEU A 171 10.77 9.55 21.89
N ASP A 172 10.26 9.51 23.12
CA ASP A 172 10.70 10.39 24.20
C ASP A 172 12.17 10.14 24.56
N ASP A 173 12.59 8.86 24.57
CA ASP A 173 13.98 8.49 24.80
C ASP A 173 14.87 9.00 23.66
N LEU A 174 14.40 8.91 22.40
CA LEU A 174 15.13 9.44 21.27
C LEU A 174 15.38 10.94 21.42
N VAL A 175 14.33 11.73 21.71
CA VAL A 175 14.45 13.20 21.86
C VAL A 175 15.39 13.55 23.01
N ALA A 176 15.33 12.83 24.12
CA ALA A 176 16.19 13.07 25.28
C ALA A 176 17.68 12.80 25.00
N ASN A 177 18.01 11.86 24.10
CA ASN A 177 19.38 11.47 23.80
C ASN A 177 20.06 12.30 22.68
N VAL A 178 19.29 13.00 21.84
CA VAL A 178 19.85 13.81 20.73
C VAL A 178 20.92 14.82 21.18
N PRO A 179 20.77 15.58 22.29
CA PRO A 179 21.82 16.48 22.76
C PRO A 179 23.15 15.76 23.08
N GLU A 180 23.08 14.56 23.67
CA GLU A 180 24.27 13.76 23.97
C GLU A 180 24.92 13.24 22.69
N TRP A 181 24.12 12.72 21.74
CA TRP A 181 24.63 12.27 20.44
C TRP A 181 25.27 13.41 19.66
N ARG A 182 24.69 14.62 19.70
CA ARG A 182 25.27 15.81 19.07
C ARG A 182 26.61 16.18 19.71
N LYS A 183 26.73 16.07 21.03
CA LYS A 183 28.00 16.29 21.74
C LYS A 183 29.06 15.24 21.38
N LYS A 184 28.65 13.98 21.20
CA LYS A 184 29.55 12.84 20.96
C LYS A 184 29.98 12.70 19.50
N TYR A 185 29.06 12.83 18.56
CA TYR A 185 29.25 12.54 17.14
C TYR A 185 29.26 13.81 16.27
N GLY A 186 28.95 14.97 16.84
CA GLY A 186 28.89 16.24 16.11
C GLY A 186 27.50 16.55 15.54
N PRO A 187 27.39 17.52 14.61
CA PRO A 187 26.12 17.83 13.96
C PRO A 187 25.61 16.63 13.16
N GLY A 188 24.30 16.44 13.18
CA GLY A 188 23.65 15.30 12.54
C GLY A 188 22.14 15.31 12.74
N ARG A 189 21.46 14.56 11.87
CA ARG A 189 20.05 14.22 12.00
C ARG A 189 19.89 12.79 12.48
N VAL A 190 18.77 12.56 13.14
CA VAL A 190 18.27 11.23 13.45
C VAL A 190 17.72 10.61 12.16
N TRP A 191 18.06 9.35 11.92
CA TRP A 191 17.44 8.51 10.91
C TRP A 191 16.91 7.24 11.58
N GLU A 192 15.64 6.93 11.35
CA GLU A 192 15.05 5.67 11.80
C GLU A 192 15.00 4.67 10.65
N GLU A 193 15.84 3.65 10.73
CA GLU A 193 15.87 2.58 9.75
C GLU A 193 14.89 1.48 10.17
N ARG A 194 13.77 1.42 9.45
CA ARG A 194 12.64 0.50 9.66
C ARG A 194 12.44 -0.33 8.38
N PRO A 195 13.24 -1.38 8.14
CA PRO A 195 13.29 -2.05 6.85
C PRO A 195 11.96 -2.73 6.50
N CYS A 196 11.26 -3.25 7.50
CA CYS A 196 9.86 -3.60 7.38
C CYS A 196 9.13 -2.86 8.47
N ARG A 197 8.82 -1.57 8.21
CA ARG A 197 7.82 -0.88 9.01
C ARG A 197 6.65 -1.86 9.06
N ARG A 198 6.27 -2.31 10.26
CA ARG A 198 4.91 -2.83 10.38
C ARG A 198 4.08 -1.63 9.93
N TYR A 199 3.56 -1.65 8.69
CA TYR A 199 2.19 -1.23 8.51
C TYR A 199 1.53 -1.96 9.64
N ARG A 200 1.20 -1.24 10.71
CA ARG A 200 0.60 -1.87 11.86
C ARG A 200 -0.65 -2.49 11.25
N GLN A 201 -0.60 -3.79 10.97
CA GLN A 201 -1.75 -4.65 11.10
C GLN A 201 -2.10 -4.48 12.58
N ARG A 202 -2.75 -3.35 12.90
CA ARG A 202 -3.32 -3.06 14.20
C ARG A 202 -4.38 -4.14 14.28
N LYS A 203 -4.01 -5.28 14.87
CA LYS A 203 -4.90 -6.39 15.15
C LYS A 203 -6.17 -5.78 15.74
N CYS A 204 -7.25 -5.84 14.96
CA CYS A 204 -8.61 -5.52 15.40
C CYS A 204 -8.79 -4.18 16.13
N GLN A 205 -7.98 -3.16 15.86
CA GLN A 205 -8.37 -1.79 16.17
C GLN A 205 -8.90 -1.21 14.88
N GLY A 206 -10.16 -0.78 14.87
CA GLY A 206 -10.71 -0.08 13.74
C GLY A 206 -10.00 1.25 13.60
N ILE A 207 -8.85 1.30 12.95
CA ILE A 207 -8.09 2.52 12.73
C ILE A 207 -7.52 2.43 11.32
N LEU A 208 -7.85 3.44 10.53
CA LEU A 208 -7.45 3.55 9.14
C LEU A 208 -6.61 4.81 8.98
N PRO A 209 -5.38 4.68 8.47
CA PRO A 209 -4.58 5.84 8.15
C PRO A 209 -5.19 6.60 6.98
N ALA A 210 -4.89 7.89 6.91
CA ALA A 210 -5.12 8.66 5.71
C ALA A 210 -4.39 8.01 4.51
N ALA A 211 -5.09 7.89 3.39
CA ALA A 211 -4.58 7.40 2.13
C ALA A 211 -3.75 8.45 1.38
N ASP A 212 -3.99 9.73 1.65
CA ASP A 212 -3.33 10.86 1.02
C ASP A 212 -3.11 12.04 1.99
N ASP A 213 -2.44 13.09 1.49
CA ASP A 213 -2.18 14.33 2.24
C ASP A 213 -3.44 15.18 2.48
N ASN A 214 -4.59 14.82 1.87
CA ASN A 214 -5.89 15.45 2.09
C ASN A 214 -6.68 14.79 3.23
N TRP A 215 -6.06 13.83 3.92
CA TRP A 215 -6.70 13.05 4.98
C TRP A 215 -7.90 12.24 4.49
N THR A 216 -7.86 11.81 3.22
CA THR A 216 -8.87 10.93 2.64
C THR A 216 -8.68 9.52 3.19
N HIS A 217 -9.72 8.86 3.67
CA HIS A 217 -9.66 7.46 4.08
C HIS A 217 -10.28 6.58 3.01
N LEU A 218 -9.60 5.48 2.68
CA LEU A 218 -10.12 4.45 1.79
C LEU A 218 -10.43 3.19 2.59
N PHE A 219 -11.58 2.60 2.31
CA PHE A 219 -12.03 1.34 2.86
C PHE A 219 -12.05 0.26 1.79
N SER A 220 -12.05 -0.97 2.27
CA SER A 220 -12.53 -2.13 1.53
C SER A 220 -13.76 -2.67 2.25
N VAL A 221 -14.74 -3.14 1.48
CA VAL A 221 -15.83 -3.97 2.00
C VAL A 221 -15.82 -5.29 1.26
N ARG A 222 -16.38 -6.29 1.90
CA ARG A 222 -16.84 -7.48 1.19
C ARG A 222 -18.33 -7.36 0.98
N ALA A 223 -18.81 -7.62 -0.23
CA ALA A 223 -20.20 -7.48 -0.63
C ALA A 223 -20.77 -8.78 -1.20
N ARG A 224 -22.08 -8.98 -1.07
CA ARG A 224 -22.82 -10.07 -1.73
C ARG A 224 -24.26 -9.67 -2.00
N LEU A 225 -24.90 -10.32 -2.97
CA LEU A 225 -26.35 -10.21 -3.12
C LEU A 225 -27.04 -10.87 -1.92
N ILE A 226 -28.17 -10.30 -1.49
CA ILE A 226 -28.94 -10.84 -0.37
C ILE A 226 -29.38 -12.27 -0.72
N GLY A 227 -29.19 -13.18 0.23
CA GLY A 227 -29.46 -14.61 0.06
C GLY A 227 -28.29 -15.43 -0.50
N GLN A 228 -27.24 -14.80 -1.02
CA GLN A 228 -26.00 -15.50 -1.40
C GLN A 228 -25.11 -15.80 -0.19
N SER A 229 -24.22 -16.79 -0.34
CA SER A 229 -23.26 -17.17 0.71
C SER A 229 -21.86 -16.60 0.48
N GLU A 230 -21.45 -16.48 -0.79
CA GLU A 230 -20.12 -15.99 -1.18
C GLU A 230 -20.09 -14.46 -1.20
N PHE A 231 -18.96 -13.90 -0.79
CA PHE A 231 -18.69 -12.47 -0.84
C PHE A 231 -17.61 -12.18 -1.90
N ILE A 232 -17.75 -11.06 -2.59
CA ILE A 232 -16.69 -10.44 -3.39
C ILE A 232 -16.02 -9.31 -2.59
N SER A 233 -14.81 -8.91 -2.98
CA SER A 233 -14.15 -7.72 -2.44
C SER A 233 -14.50 -6.49 -3.29
N ILE A 234 -14.80 -5.38 -2.64
CA ILE A 234 -14.96 -4.07 -3.26
C ILE A 234 -14.03 -3.11 -2.54
N ASP A 235 -13.05 -2.60 -3.28
CA ASP A 235 -11.95 -1.78 -2.77
C ASP A 235 -12.10 -0.31 -3.20
N ASN A 236 -11.18 0.54 -2.74
CA ASN A 236 -11.12 1.98 -3.05
C ASN A 236 -12.41 2.72 -2.72
N ILE A 237 -13.01 2.41 -1.58
CA ILE A 237 -14.24 3.04 -1.13
C ILE A 237 -13.88 4.27 -0.30
N LEU A 238 -14.27 5.46 -0.76
CA LEU A 238 -14.04 6.72 -0.06
C LEU A 238 -14.86 6.82 1.23
N ASP A 239 -14.21 7.35 2.25
CA ASP A 239 -14.84 7.88 3.44
C ASP A 239 -15.43 9.28 3.22
N ASP A 240 -16.35 9.39 2.27
CA ASP A 240 -16.99 10.65 1.93
C ASP A 240 -18.25 10.90 2.76
N THR A 241 -18.39 12.10 3.34
CA THR A 241 -19.65 12.48 4.02
C THR A 241 -20.73 12.97 3.06
N GLY A 242 -20.50 12.88 1.74
CA GLY A 242 -21.37 13.45 0.71
C GLY A 242 -22.35 12.45 0.11
N SER A 243 -22.03 11.16 0.06
CA SER A 243 -22.87 10.12 -0.54
C SER A 243 -23.54 9.23 0.51
N ASP A 244 -24.85 9.06 0.38
CA ASP A 244 -25.67 8.14 1.17
C ASP A 244 -25.64 6.69 0.66
N PHE A 245 -25.05 6.44 -0.52
CA PHE A 245 -25.13 5.18 -1.23
C PHE A 245 -23.73 4.64 -1.54
N LEU A 246 -23.59 3.31 -1.51
CA LEU A 246 -22.40 2.64 -2.03
C LEU A 246 -22.46 2.63 -3.56
N GLU A 247 -21.42 3.14 -4.22
CA GLU A 247 -21.32 3.07 -5.67
C GLU A 247 -20.80 1.70 -6.14
N LEU A 248 -21.54 1.08 -7.06
CA LEU A 248 -21.13 -0.15 -7.74
C LEU A 248 -20.98 0.13 -9.23
N PHE A 249 -19.88 -0.32 -9.82
CA PHE A 249 -19.66 -0.23 -11.25
C PHE A 249 -20.30 -1.40 -11.97
N SER A 250 -21.06 -1.10 -13.03
CA SER A 250 -21.87 -2.09 -13.72
C SER A 250 -21.06 -3.18 -14.45
N ARG A 251 -19.80 -2.90 -14.84
CA ARG A 251 -18.95 -3.85 -15.59
C ARG A 251 -18.02 -4.69 -14.73
N ASP A 252 -17.83 -4.34 -13.47
CA ASP A 252 -16.92 -5.04 -12.57
C ASP A 252 -17.74 -5.58 -11.39
N ASP A 253 -18.14 -4.70 -10.47
CA ASP A 253 -18.79 -5.07 -9.21
C ASP A 253 -20.12 -5.82 -9.43
N CYS A 254 -20.99 -5.31 -10.31
CA CYS A 254 -22.30 -5.96 -10.54
C CYS A 254 -22.17 -7.33 -11.20
N ILE A 255 -21.19 -7.50 -12.09
CA ILE A 255 -20.95 -8.78 -12.76
C ILE A 255 -20.34 -9.78 -11.78
N ASP A 256 -19.37 -9.34 -10.99
CA ASP A 256 -18.71 -10.19 -10.00
C ASP A 256 -19.68 -10.62 -8.89
N LEU A 257 -20.67 -9.78 -8.55
CA LEU A 257 -21.79 -10.15 -7.68
C LEU A 257 -22.75 -11.18 -8.30
N GLY A 258 -22.66 -11.40 -9.61
CA GLY A 258 -23.63 -12.20 -10.36
C GLY A 258 -25.02 -11.54 -10.39
N LEU A 259 -25.09 -10.21 -10.45
CA LEU A 259 -26.36 -9.47 -10.49
C LEU A 259 -27.12 -9.75 -11.79
N THR A 260 -28.40 -10.07 -11.65
CA THR A 260 -29.31 -10.37 -12.75
C THR A 260 -30.59 -9.54 -12.65
N LEU A 261 -31.34 -9.45 -13.75
CA LEU A 261 -32.59 -8.66 -13.80
C LEU A 261 -33.71 -9.23 -12.93
N ASP A 262 -33.63 -10.51 -12.55
CA ASP A 262 -34.56 -11.20 -11.65
C ASP A 262 -34.18 -11.11 -10.16
N TYR A 263 -33.14 -10.34 -9.82
CA TYR A 263 -32.77 -10.13 -8.42
C TYR A 263 -33.91 -9.49 -7.61
N GLU A 264 -34.39 -10.16 -6.57
CA GLU A 264 -35.61 -9.74 -5.85
C GLU A 264 -35.46 -8.41 -5.08
N HIS A 265 -34.23 -7.94 -4.87
CA HIS A 265 -33.93 -6.76 -4.07
C HIS A 265 -33.43 -5.56 -4.90
N TRP A 266 -33.98 -5.40 -6.11
CA TRP A 266 -33.98 -4.10 -6.77
C TRP A 266 -34.75 -3.07 -5.92
N ASP A 267 -34.19 -1.87 -5.79
CA ASP A 267 -34.82 -0.74 -5.08
C ASP A 267 -35.14 0.37 -6.10
N GLU A 268 -35.87 1.40 -5.67
CA GLU A 268 -36.26 2.51 -6.54
C GLU A 268 -35.03 3.19 -7.18
N ASP A 269 -35.17 3.77 -8.36
CA ASP A 269 -34.09 4.56 -8.95
C ASP A 269 -33.77 5.78 -8.05
N VAL A 270 -32.48 6.04 -7.86
CA VAL A 270 -31.98 7.20 -7.11
C VAL A 270 -31.74 8.36 -8.05
N GLU A 271 -32.27 9.54 -7.73
CA GLU A 271 -31.93 10.79 -8.41
C GLU A 271 -30.68 11.41 -7.79
N LEU A 272 -29.62 11.55 -8.57
CA LEU A 272 -28.39 12.22 -8.17
C LEU A 272 -28.27 13.57 -8.90
N GLU A 273 -27.96 14.64 -8.16
CA GLU A 273 -27.63 15.93 -8.74
C GLU A 273 -26.16 15.93 -9.17
N ILE A 274 -25.89 16.31 -10.42
CA ILE A 274 -24.52 16.49 -10.93
C ILE A 274 -24.15 17.97 -10.95
N SER A 275 -22.86 18.27 -11.11
CA SER A 275 -22.28 19.62 -11.02
C SER A 275 -22.88 20.68 -11.97
N SER A 276 -23.70 20.27 -12.95
CA SER A 276 -24.44 21.16 -13.85
C SER A 276 -25.86 21.52 -13.39
N HIS A 277 -26.28 21.13 -12.17
CA HIS A 277 -27.68 21.15 -11.69
C HIS A 277 -28.65 20.25 -12.46
N ASP A 278 -28.12 19.40 -13.34
CA ASP A 278 -28.90 18.34 -13.95
C ASP A 278 -29.07 17.19 -12.97
N LYS A 279 -30.17 16.45 -13.12
CA LYS A 279 -30.44 15.23 -12.36
C LYS A 279 -30.26 14.01 -13.23
N ILE A 280 -29.53 13.03 -12.72
CA ILE A 280 -29.41 11.71 -13.34
C ILE A 280 -30.15 10.68 -12.49
N LYS A 281 -30.85 9.75 -13.15
CA LYS A 281 -31.43 8.59 -12.47
C LYS A 281 -30.46 7.42 -12.51
N ARG A 282 -30.23 6.79 -11.36
CA ARG A 282 -29.40 5.60 -11.20
C ARG A 282 -30.23 4.44 -10.67
N PRO A 283 -30.22 3.28 -11.33
CA PRO A 283 -30.75 2.06 -10.72
C PRO A 283 -30.08 1.78 -9.39
N SER A 284 -30.82 1.25 -8.43
CA SER A 284 -30.26 0.87 -7.14
C SER A 284 -30.73 -0.50 -6.67
N ILE A 285 -29.92 -1.12 -5.84
CA ILE A 285 -30.15 -2.45 -5.28
C ILE A 285 -29.83 -2.45 -3.79
N LEU A 286 -30.41 -3.39 -3.05
CA LEU A 286 -29.98 -3.69 -1.69
C LEU A 286 -28.98 -4.85 -1.71
N ILE A 287 -27.88 -4.72 -0.97
CA ILE A 287 -26.85 -5.76 -0.85
C ILE A 287 -26.36 -5.89 0.59
N ASP A 288 -25.86 -7.08 0.92
CA ASP A 288 -25.19 -7.36 2.18
C ASP A 288 -23.71 -6.96 2.06
N VAL A 289 -23.23 -6.11 2.98
CA VAL A 289 -21.83 -5.71 3.04
C VAL A 289 -21.26 -5.93 4.44
N GLN A 290 -19.94 -6.11 4.50
CA GLN A 290 -19.20 -6.12 5.75
C GLN A 290 -17.85 -5.44 5.52
N LEU A 291 -17.46 -4.58 6.46
CA LEU A 291 -16.19 -3.87 6.36
C LEU A 291 -15.01 -4.86 6.37
N VAL A 292 -13.95 -4.52 5.63
CA VAL A 292 -12.67 -5.23 5.66
C VAL A 292 -11.60 -4.28 6.16
N LEU A 293 -10.93 -4.65 7.25
CA LEU A 293 -9.81 -3.92 7.81
C LEU A 293 -8.57 -4.79 7.82
N ASN A 294 -7.49 -4.30 7.21
CA ASN A 294 -6.22 -5.02 7.10
C ASN A 294 -6.39 -6.43 6.50
N GLY A 295 -7.27 -6.58 5.50
CA GLY A 295 -7.57 -7.85 4.84
C GLY A 295 -8.47 -8.81 5.62
N ALA A 296 -8.96 -8.43 6.80
CA ALA A 296 -9.87 -9.24 7.60
C ALA A 296 -11.25 -8.57 7.75
N SER A 297 -12.31 -9.38 7.78
CA SER A 297 -13.67 -8.89 8.03
C SER A 297 -13.79 -8.23 9.41
N PHE A 298 -14.47 -7.08 9.47
CA PHE A 298 -14.67 -6.27 10.67
C PHE A 298 -16.16 -5.97 10.89
N GLY A 299 -16.61 -6.11 12.13
CA GLY A 299 -18.00 -5.85 12.51
C GLY A 299 -19.01 -6.88 11.94
N PRO A 300 -20.32 -6.63 12.07
CA PRO A 300 -21.35 -7.48 11.49
C PRO A 300 -21.52 -7.25 9.98
N VAL A 301 -22.25 -8.15 9.32
CA VAL A 301 -22.83 -7.90 7.99
C VAL A 301 -24.02 -6.97 8.14
N PHE A 302 -24.14 -5.96 7.30
CA PHE A 302 -25.26 -5.02 7.27
C PHE A 302 -25.74 -4.81 5.83
N CYS A 303 -27.04 -4.55 5.69
CA CYS A 303 -27.66 -4.29 4.41
C CYS A 303 -27.53 -2.82 4.06
N VAL A 304 -27.02 -2.51 2.86
CA VAL A 304 -26.90 -1.14 2.34
C VAL A 304 -27.58 -1.02 0.99
N ARG A 305 -27.99 0.21 0.67
CA ARG A 305 -28.43 0.56 -0.67
C ARG A 305 -27.22 0.97 -1.50
N ALA A 306 -27.15 0.39 -2.69
CA ALA A 306 -26.06 0.63 -3.62
C ALA A 306 -26.60 1.12 -4.97
N THR A 307 -25.98 2.15 -5.54
CA THR A 307 -26.33 2.68 -6.86
C THR A 307 -25.45 2.08 -7.92
N ILE A 308 -26.03 1.75 -9.08
CA ILE A 308 -25.31 1.17 -10.21
C ILE A 308 -24.85 2.28 -11.15
N THR A 309 -23.55 2.51 -11.17
CA THR A 309 -22.90 3.45 -12.08
C THR A 309 -22.44 2.72 -13.34
N PRO A 310 -22.84 3.20 -14.54
CA PRO A 310 -22.34 2.65 -15.79
C PRO A 310 -20.83 2.82 -15.91
N GLY A 311 -20.12 1.73 -16.20
CA GLY A 311 -18.68 1.78 -16.47
C GLY A 311 -17.89 0.71 -15.72
N LYS A 312 -16.57 0.89 -15.70
CA LYS A 312 -15.60 0.09 -14.96
C LYS A 312 -15.11 0.86 -13.72
N GLY A 313 -14.89 0.12 -12.64
CA GLY A 313 -14.37 0.59 -11.36
C GLY A 313 -12.89 0.30 -11.11
N GLU A 314 -12.19 -0.40 -12.02
CA GLU A 314 -10.74 -0.63 -11.93
C GLU A 314 -9.98 0.67 -11.60
N GLY A 315 -9.35 0.73 -10.42
CA GLY A 315 -8.56 1.86 -9.94
C GLY A 315 -9.35 3.14 -9.61
N ARG A 316 -10.68 3.12 -9.70
CA ARG A 316 -11.51 4.28 -9.37
C ARG A 316 -11.95 4.27 -7.92
N GLU A 317 -11.99 5.46 -7.35
CA GLU A 317 -12.61 5.73 -6.07
C GLU A 317 -14.13 5.59 -6.17
N ARG A 318 -14.73 4.96 -5.17
CA ARG A 318 -16.19 4.76 -5.04
C ARG A 318 -16.71 5.62 -3.90
N CYS A 319 -17.82 6.32 -4.08
CA CYS A 319 -18.48 7.00 -2.96
C CYS A 319 -19.27 5.99 -2.11
N SER A 320 -19.32 6.17 -0.79
CA SER A 320 -20.08 5.30 0.13
C SER A 320 -20.40 5.90 1.51
N GLY A 321 -19.76 7.01 1.86
CA GLY A 321 -19.29 7.17 3.22
C GLY A 321 -20.40 7.45 4.22
N MET A 322 -21.48 8.18 3.89
CA MET A 322 -22.63 8.27 4.83
C MET A 322 -23.39 6.95 4.95
N GLY A 323 -23.51 6.18 3.87
CA GLY A 323 -24.19 4.88 3.87
C GLY A 323 -23.52 3.89 4.84
N LEU A 324 -22.20 3.75 4.77
CA LEU A 324 -21.42 2.87 5.65
C LEU A 324 -21.31 3.43 7.09
N ARG A 325 -21.16 4.74 7.25
CA ARG A 325 -21.09 5.40 8.58
C ARG A 325 -22.36 5.26 9.40
N ARG A 326 -23.53 5.07 8.78
CA ARG A 326 -24.76 4.75 9.53
C ARG A 326 -24.67 3.43 10.29
N HIS A 327 -23.74 2.55 9.93
CA HIS A 327 -23.56 1.23 10.52
C HIS A 327 -22.33 1.13 11.45
N LEU A 328 -21.50 2.19 11.53
CA LEU A 328 -20.23 2.21 12.26
C LEU A 328 -20.08 3.50 13.08
N PHE A 329 -19.45 3.43 14.25
CA PHE A 329 -18.97 4.63 14.93
C PHE A 329 -17.64 5.06 14.34
N THR A 330 -17.56 6.28 13.82
CA THR A 330 -16.35 6.81 13.20
C THR A 330 -15.87 8.06 13.93
N ALA A 331 -14.57 8.18 14.19
CA ALA A 331 -13.97 9.36 14.81
C ALA A 331 -12.59 9.63 14.20
N THR A 332 -12.41 10.78 13.56
CA THR A 332 -11.10 11.20 13.04
C THR A 332 -10.26 11.74 14.19
N SER A 333 -9.06 11.22 14.38
CA SER A 333 -8.16 11.68 15.43
C SER A 333 -7.59 13.05 15.10
N PRO A 334 -7.67 14.03 16.02
CA PRO A 334 -6.97 15.30 15.84
C PRO A 334 -5.44 15.17 16.03
N TYR A 335 -4.94 14.00 16.46
CA TYR A 335 -3.53 13.71 16.71
C TYR A 335 -3.12 12.43 15.97
N GLY A 336 -1.99 12.44 15.23
CA GLY A 336 -1.55 11.29 14.42
C GLY A 336 -2.04 11.37 12.97
N ASP A 337 -1.83 12.53 12.34
CA ASP A 337 -2.01 12.76 10.89
C ASP A 337 -3.41 12.45 10.33
N GLY A 338 -4.45 12.57 11.15
CA GLY A 338 -5.83 12.40 10.70
C GLY A 338 -6.30 10.95 10.59
N ASP A 339 -5.69 9.99 11.30
CA ASP A 339 -6.18 8.60 11.40
C ASP A 339 -7.70 8.55 11.70
N LEU A 340 -8.45 7.75 10.92
CA LEU A 340 -9.87 7.50 11.17
C LEU A 340 -10.04 6.28 12.07
N HIS A 341 -10.65 6.50 13.24
CA HIS A 341 -11.04 5.43 14.16
C HIS A 341 -12.45 4.93 13.84
N LEU A 342 -12.63 3.62 13.90
CA LEU A 342 -13.85 2.88 13.62
C LEU A 342 -14.17 1.93 14.78
N SER A 343 -15.44 1.82 15.13
CA SER A 343 -15.96 0.80 16.03
C SER A 343 -17.30 0.29 15.50
N ASP A 344 -17.60 -0.99 15.73
CA ASP A 344 -18.97 -1.46 15.50
C ASP A 344 -19.92 -0.87 16.56
N MET A 345 -21.21 -0.81 16.23
CA MET A 345 -22.24 -0.23 17.12
C MET A 345 -22.55 -1.09 18.36
N LYS A 346 -22.09 -2.35 18.42
CA LYS A 346 -22.36 -3.27 19.54
C LYS A 346 -21.26 -3.26 20.59
N THR A 347 -20.02 -2.98 20.22
CA THR A 347 -18.88 -2.81 21.12
C THR A 347 -18.65 -1.32 21.35
N GLY A 348 -19.58 -0.67 22.06
CA GLY A 348 -19.37 0.70 22.50
C GLY A 348 -18.00 0.84 23.16
N VAL A 349 -17.25 1.88 22.82
CA VAL A 349 -16.09 2.34 23.58
C VAL A 349 -16.59 2.65 25.00
N THR A 350 -16.65 1.63 25.85
CA THR A 350 -17.18 1.68 27.22
C THR A 350 -16.07 1.52 28.25
N ALA A 351 -14.82 1.38 27.82
CA ALA A 351 -13.69 1.58 28.70
C ALA A 351 -13.38 3.09 28.75
N PRO A 352 -13.55 3.77 29.89
CA PRO A 352 -13.11 5.15 30.04
C PRO A 352 -11.63 5.25 29.70
N LEU A 353 -11.26 6.25 28.88
CA LEU A 353 -9.86 6.64 28.68
C LEU A 353 -9.22 6.77 30.05
N ARG A 354 -8.21 5.94 30.35
CA ARG A 354 -7.46 6.05 31.61
C ARG A 354 -6.90 7.46 31.68
N ALA A 355 -7.36 8.22 32.67
CA ALA A 355 -6.79 9.53 32.95
C ALA A 355 -5.28 9.37 33.17
N LYS A 356 -4.48 10.17 32.48
CA LYS A 356 -3.05 10.23 32.75
C LYS A 356 -2.85 10.56 34.23
N PRO A 357 -2.00 9.82 34.98
CA PRO A 357 -1.63 10.23 36.33
C PRO A 357 -0.97 11.63 36.25
N LYS A 358 -1.39 12.51 37.16
CA LYS A 358 -0.84 13.86 37.32
C LYS A 358 0.60 13.81 37.83
#